data_AF-A0A6J4QV53-F1
#
_entry.id   AF-A0A6J4QV53-F1
#
_cell.length_a   1.000
_cell.length_b   1.000
_cell.length_c   1.000
_cell.angle_alpha   90.00
_cell.angle_beta   90.00
_cell.angle_gamma   90.00
#
_symmetry.space_group_name_H-M   'P 1'
#
loop_
_entity.id
_entity.type
_entity.pdbx_description
1 polymer ?
#
loop_
_entity_poly.entity_id
_entity_poly.type
_entity_poly.pdbx_seq_one_letter_code
_entity_poly.pdbx_strand_id
1 'polypeptide(L)'
;MKEDLKERGVKLVVQKGSPDEVALAYGESASLIVCDMSYLRLQKEWRERVAEEAGCLVVQVETEVVVPVELASNKQEHAARTLRPKIREHLADFLVDLEPTEVGKQSINMPDDGLDLSDVEKILNGMNLDRSVEPLSDLFRGGTHEAKRILRDFIEHRFGTYVEHRNQPQTDDVSHMSKYLHYGHVSPVYVALEIRRGGNGRENIDSYIDELVVRRELSMNFCHYAPDYDSFSCLPGWAKETLNEHAGDEREYVYTRDQLEGAETHDEYWNSAMKEMLHTGYMHNYMRMYWGKKILEWSLTPKEAYETTL
;
A
#
# COMPACT_ATOMS: atom_id res chain seq x y z
N MET A 1 -15.82 5.98 9.04
CA MET A 1 -16.23 4.63 8.58
C MET A 1 -17.44 4.07 9.32
N LYS A 2 -17.36 3.74 10.64
CA LYS A 2 -18.53 3.18 11.37
C LYS A 2 -19.76 4.09 11.28
N GLU A 3 -19.56 5.39 11.43
CA GLU A 3 -20.59 6.42 11.32
C GLU A 3 -21.12 6.53 9.88
N ASP A 4 -20.24 6.68 8.88
CA ASP A 4 -20.63 6.75 7.46
C ASP A 4 -21.42 5.51 6.98
N LEU A 5 -21.03 4.31 7.41
CA LEU A 5 -21.76 3.08 7.10
C LEU A 5 -23.12 3.08 7.80
N LYS A 6 -23.19 3.53 9.05
CA LYS A 6 -24.44 3.64 9.81
C LYS A 6 -25.43 4.60 9.14
N GLU A 7 -24.96 5.75 8.65
CA GLU A 7 -25.77 6.71 7.89
C GLU A 7 -26.35 6.10 6.61
N ARG A 8 -25.62 5.16 5.99
CA ARG A 8 -26.09 4.38 4.83
C ARG A 8 -26.96 3.18 5.20
N GLY A 9 -27.26 2.96 6.47
CA GLY A 9 -28.02 1.79 6.94
C GLY A 9 -27.24 0.47 6.93
N VAL A 10 -25.90 0.53 6.85
CA VAL A 10 -25.00 -0.63 6.87
C VAL A 10 -24.33 -0.76 8.24
N LYS A 11 -24.46 -1.93 8.86
CA LYS A 11 -23.79 -2.25 10.11
C LYS A 11 -22.33 -2.65 9.86
N LEU A 12 -21.41 -2.01 10.57
CA LEU A 12 -20.02 -2.46 10.69
C LEU A 12 -19.87 -3.31 11.95
N VAL A 13 -19.38 -4.53 11.78
CA VAL A 13 -19.01 -5.44 12.86
C VAL A 13 -17.52 -5.69 12.77
N VAL A 14 -16.81 -5.56 13.89
CA VAL A 14 -15.36 -5.83 13.98
C VAL A 14 -15.15 -6.94 14.99
N GLN A 15 -14.36 -7.94 14.63
CA GLN A 15 -14.11 -9.13 15.45
C GLN A 15 -12.62 -9.30 15.71
N LYS A 16 -12.29 -9.95 16.84
CA LYS A 16 -10.93 -10.37 17.17
C LYS A 16 -10.78 -11.84 16.79
N GLY A 17 -9.88 -12.16 15.88
CA GLY A 17 -9.60 -13.52 15.45
C GLY A 17 -8.79 -13.56 14.15
N SER A 18 -8.51 -14.76 13.66
CA SER A 18 -7.95 -14.92 12.32
C SER A 18 -8.99 -14.50 11.26
N PRO A 19 -8.65 -13.68 10.26
CA PRO A 19 -9.65 -13.13 9.32
C PRO A 19 -10.46 -14.20 8.56
N ASP A 20 -9.80 -15.28 8.16
CA ASP A 20 -10.40 -16.44 7.51
C ASP A 20 -11.37 -17.21 8.43
N GLU A 21 -10.97 -17.50 9.67
CA GLU A 21 -11.83 -18.17 10.66
C GLU A 21 -13.07 -17.36 10.99
N VAL A 22 -12.90 -16.04 11.17
CA VAL A 22 -14.02 -15.12 11.39
C VAL A 22 -14.93 -15.13 10.17
N ALA A 23 -14.41 -14.98 8.95
CA ALA A 23 -15.22 -14.98 7.74
C ALA A 23 -16.01 -16.29 7.58
N LEU A 24 -15.41 -17.45 7.86
CA LEU A 24 -16.07 -18.76 7.82
C LEU A 24 -17.21 -18.88 8.83
N ALA A 25 -17.01 -18.42 10.06
CA ALA A 25 -18.05 -18.44 11.09
C ALA A 25 -19.28 -17.60 10.71
N TYR A 26 -19.08 -16.40 10.15
CA TYR A 26 -20.19 -15.61 9.58
C TYR A 26 -20.80 -16.26 8.34
N GLY A 27 -19.96 -16.94 7.55
CA GLY A 27 -20.33 -17.67 6.35
C GLY A 27 -21.38 -18.74 6.55
N GLU A 28 -21.43 -19.38 7.74
CA GLU A 28 -22.40 -20.43 8.08
C GLU A 28 -23.86 -19.98 7.92
N SER A 29 -24.13 -18.69 8.16
CA SER A 29 -25.48 -18.09 8.05
C SER A 29 -25.61 -17.11 6.88
N ALA A 30 -24.56 -16.92 6.09
CA ALA A 30 -24.54 -15.99 4.97
C ALA A 30 -24.97 -16.69 3.67
N SER A 31 -25.66 -15.96 2.78
CA SER A 31 -25.93 -16.43 1.42
C SER A 31 -24.76 -16.19 0.45
N LEU A 32 -23.88 -15.25 0.81
CA LEU A 32 -22.76 -14.78 -0.01
C LEU A 32 -21.73 -14.10 0.90
N ILE A 33 -20.45 -14.37 0.64
CA ILE A 33 -19.32 -13.61 1.19
C ILE A 33 -18.72 -12.80 0.04
N VAL A 34 -18.52 -11.50 0.26
CA VAL A 34 -17.79 -10.63 -0.68
C VAL A 34 -16.54 -10.12 0.01
N CYS A 35 -15.38 -10.26 -0.63
CA CYS A 35 -14.11 -9.75 -0.14
C CYS A 35 -13.37 -8.95 -1.22
N ASP A 36 -12.47 -8.08 -0.79
CA ASP A 36 -11.53 -7.43 -1.69
C ASP A 36 -10.41 -8.41 -2.14
N MET A 37 -9.65 -8.02 -3.15
CA MET A 37 -8.44 -8.74 -3.57
C MET A 37 -7.22 -8.28 -2.78
N SER A 38 -6.33 -9.23 -2.48
CA SER A 38 -4.99 -8.93 -1.98
C SER A 38 -3.92 -9.63 -2.81
N TYR A 39 -2.74 -9.01 -2.84
CA TYR A 39 -1.57 -9.48 -3.56
C TYR A 39 -0.53 -10.16 -2.66
N LEU A 40 -0.66 -10.01 -1.33
CA LEU A 40 0.31 -10.56 -0.38
C LEU A 40 -0.03 -12.02 -0.05
N ARG A 41 1.00 -12.85 0.09
CA ARG A 41 0.92 -14.31 0.28
C ARG A 41 -0.09 -14.71 1.37
N LEU A 42 0.12 -14.24 2.60
CA LEU A 42 -0.75 -14.56 3.74
C LEU A 42 -2.22 -14.16 3.51
N GLN A 43 -2.44 -13.02 2.86
CA GLN A 43 -3.79 -12.52 2.60
C GLN A 43 -4.49 -13.29 1.47
N LYS A 44 -3.73 -13.82 0.50
CA LYS A 44 -4.24 -14.77 -0.51
C LYS A 44 -4.64 -16.09 0.15
N GLU A 45 -3.78 -16.66 0.98
CA GLU A 45 -4.03 -17.91 1.72
C GLU A 45 -5.35 -17.82 2.53
N TRP A 46 -5.59 -16.72 3.24
CA TRP A 46 -6.85 -16.51 3.95
C TRP A 46 -8.08 -16.56 3.04
N ARG A 47 -8.02 -15.92 1.87
CA ARG A 47 -9.15 -15.85 0.93
C ARG A 47 -9.38 -17.17 0.21
N GLU A 48 -8.30 -17.87 -0.15
CA GLU A 48 -8.34 -19.22 -0.71
C GLU A 48 -9.01 -20.19 0.26
N ARG A 49 -8.61 -20.17 1.53
CA ARG A 49 -9.24 -20.99 2.57
C ARG A 49 -10.74 -20.69 2.73
N VAL A 50 -11.13 -19.41 2.78
CA VAL A 50 -12.55 -19.02 2.86
C VAL A 50 -13.30 -19.53 1.61
N ALA A 51 -12.73 -19.39 0.42
CA ALA A 51 -13.35 -19.85 -0.82
C ALA A 51 -13.53 -21.39 -0.88
N GLU A 52 -12.61 -22.15 -0.28
CA GLU A 52 -12.66 -23.61 -0.23
C GLU A 52 -13.60 -24.15 0.86
N GLU A 53 -13.64 -23.52 2.03
CA GLU A 53 -14.35 -24.03 3.22
C GLU A 53 -15.75 -23.43 3.42
N ALA A 54 -16.06 -22.26 2.85
CA ALA A 54 -17.35 -21.61 3.08
C ALA A 54 -18.52 -22.43 2.50
N GLY A 55 -19.60 -22.55 3.29
CA GLY A 55 -20.85 -23.19 2.86
C GLY A 55 -21.68 -22.36 1.86
N CYS A 56 -21.18 -21.21 1.41
CA CYS A 56 -21.86 -20.30 0.50
C CYS A 56 -20.91 -19.74 -0.58
N LEU A 57 -21.47 -19.02 -1.56
CA LEU A 57 -20.66 -18.42 -2.63
C LEU A 57 -19.72 -17.37 -2.04
N VAL A 58 -18.44 -17.44 -2.43
CA VAL A 58 -17.43 -16.42 -2.13
C VAL A 58 -17.11 -15.67 -3.42
N VAL A 59 -17.25 -14.34 -3.39
CA VAL A 59 -16.92 -13.45 -4.51
C VAL A 59 -15.79 -12.53 -4.07
N GLN A 60 -14.70 -12.54 -4.85
CA GLN A 60 -13.61 -11.60 -4.71
C GLN A 60 -13.79 -10.46 -5.72
N VAL A 61 -13.58 -9.22 -5.26
CA VAL A 61 -13.63 -8.02 -6.09
C VAL A 61 -12.31 -7.28 -5.96
N GLU A 62 -11.69 -6.95 -7.09
CA GLU A 62 -10.44 -6.22 -7.10
C GLU A 62 -10.68 -4.72 -6.91
N THR A 63 -10.42 -4.21 -5.70
CA THR A 63 -10.72 -2.81 -5.29
C THR A 63 -9.48 -1.96 -5.09
N GLU A 64 -8.31 -2.58 -5.09
CA GLU A 64 -7.01 -1.94 -4.78
C GLU A 64 -6.36 -1.27 -5.98
N VAL A 65 -6.75 -1.59 -7.20
CA VAL A 65 -6.14 -1.07 -8.44
C VAL A 65 -7.21 -0.41 -9.33
N VAL A 66 -6.77 0.41 -10.27
CA VAL A 66 -7.65 0.98 -11.31
C VAL A 66 -7.96 -0.07 -12.35
N VAL A 67 -6.93 -0.73 -12.93
CA VAL A 67 -7.13 -1.77 -13.93
C VAL A 67 -6.84 -3.14 -13.30
N PRO A 68 -7.79 -4.08 -13.30
CA PRO A 68 -7.58 -5.43 -12.77
C PRO A 68 -6.29 -6.08 -13.28
N VAL A 69 -5.51 -6.68 -12.38
CA VAL A 69 -4.12 -7.11 -12.65
C VAL A 69 -4.04 -8.11 -13.80
N GLU A 70 -4.98 -9.04 -13.85
CA GLU A 70 -5.05 -10.10 -14.88
C GLU A 70 -5.60 -9.58 -16.21
N LEU A 71 -6.40 -8.52 -16.16
CA LEU A 71 -6.83 -7.79 -17.36
C LEU A 71 -5.68 -6.96 -17.92
N ALA A 72 -4.93 -6.27 -17.06
CA ALA A 72 -3.79 -5.45 -17.46
C ALA A 72 -2.64 -6.29 -18.04
N SER A 73 -2.40 -7.50 -17.53
CA SER A 73 -1.38 -8.40 -18.08
C SER A 73 -1.60 -9.83 -17.61
N ASN A 74 -1.36 -10.81 -18.48
CA ASN A 74 -1.39 -12.24 -18.16
C ASN A 74 -0.05 -12.81 -17.66
N LYS A 75 0.90 -11.93 -17.30
CA LYS A 75 2.23 -12.30 -16.82
C LYS A 75 2.86 -11.18 -15.99
N GLN A 76 3.93 -11.53 -15.28
CA GLN A 76 4.85 -10.58 -14.66
C GLN A 76 5.45 -9.65 -15.72
N GLU A 77 5.31 -8.35 -15.53
CA GLU A 77 5.96 -7.32 -16.32
C GLU A 77 7.26 -6.86 -15.66
N HIS A 78 8.34 -6.77 -16.44
CA HIS A 78 9.67 -6.45 -15.90
C HIS A 78 9.92 -4.96 -15.71
N ALA A 79 9.06 -4.08 -16.25
CA ALA A 79 9.24 -2.65 -16.16
C ALA A 79 7.94 -1.87 -16.42
N ALA A 80 7.87 -0.65 -15.89
CA ALA A 80 6.76 0.28 -16.15
C ALA A 80 6.53 0.50 -17.65
N ARG A 81 7.60 0.50 -18.47
CA ARG A 81 7.48 0.68 -19.93
C ARG A 81 6.67 -0.41 -20.64
N THR A 82 6.61 -1.62 -20.09
CA THR A 82 5.91 -2.75 -20.71
C THR A 82 4.50 -2.92 -20.17
N LEU A 83 4.26 -2.57 -18.91
CA LEU A 83 2.91 -2.54 -18.32
C LEU A 83 2.09 -1.33 -18.77
N ARG A 84 2.71 -0.14 -18.88
CA ARG A 84 2.05 1.12 -19.25
C ARG A 84 1.13 1.05 -20.46
N PRO A 85 1.55 0.53 -21.64
CA PRO A 85 0.65 0.48 -22.80
C PRO A 85 -0.59 -0.39 -22.54
N LYS A 86 -0.47 -1.47 -21.75
CA LYS A 86 -1.57 -2.38 -21.44
C LYS A 86 -2.57 -1.77 -20.46
N ILE A 87 -2.09 -1.11 -19.41
CA ILE A 87 -2.96 -0.32 -18.52
C ILE A 87 -3.70 0.75 -19.32
N ARG A 88 -3.00 1.48 -20.21
CA ARG A 88 -3.59 2.55 -21.02
C ARG A 88 -4.70 2.08 -21.96
N GLU A 89 -4.66 0.83 -22.40
CA GLU A 89 -5.72 0.23 -23.24
C GLU A 89 -7.06 0.18 -22.50
N HIS A 90 -7.04 -0.06 -21.19
CA HIS A 90 -8.24 -0.20 -20.36
C HIS A 90 -8.52 1.03 -19.49
N LEU A 91 -7.58 1.96 -19.35
CA LEU A 91 -7.66 3.03 -18.36
C LEU A 91 -8.93 3.88 -18.48
N ALA A 92 -9.44 4.11 -19.69
CA ALA A 92 -10.66 4.89 -19.89
C ALA A 92 -11.92 4.19 -19.39
N ASP A 93 -11.95 2.85 -19.43
CA ASP A 93 -13.11 2.05 -19.00
C ASP A 93 -13.20 1.94 -17.47
N PHE A 94 -12.05 1.98 -16.79
CA PHE A 94 -11.98 1.81 -15.34
C PHE A 94 -11.84 3.13 -14.57
N LEU A 95 -11.31 4.18 -15.19
CA LEU A 95 -11.15 5.47 -14.53
C LEU A 95 -12.41 6.33 -14.73
N VAL A 96 -13.49 5.85 -14.14
CA VAL A 96 -14.85 6.42 -14.21
C VAL A 96 -15.37 6.77 -12.82
N ASP A 97 -16.30 7.72 -12.77
CA ASP A 97 -16.99 8.04 -11.52
C ASP A 97 -17.81 6.88 -11.01
N LEU A 98 -17.81 6.70 -9.69
CA LEU A 98 -18.63 5.71 -9.00
C LEU A 98 -19.79 6.41 -8.31
N GLU A 99 -21.01 6.03 -8.70
CA GLU A 99 -22.21 6.47 -8.02
C GLU A 99 -22.51 5.58 -6.80
N PRO A 100 -22.80 6.16 -5.62
CA PRO A 100 -23.18 5.38 -4.45
C PRO A 100 -24.44 4.55 -4.71
N THR A 101 -24.37 3.24 -4.47
CA THR A 101 -25.54 2.36 -4.52
C THR A 101 -26.42 2.57 -3.28
N GLU A 102 -27.73 2.72 -3.49
CA GLU A 102 -28.73 2.77 -2.42
C GLU A 102 -28.91 1.40 -1.76
N VAL A 103 -29.02 1.39 -0.43
CA VAL A 103 -29.17 0.18 0.36
C VAL A 103 -30.66 -0.19 0.44
N GLY A 104 -31.05 -1.25 -0.26
CA GLY A 104 -32.45 -1.71 -0.28
C GLY A 104 -32.95 -2.32 1.04
N LYS A 105 -32.04 -2.81 1.90
CA LYS A 105 -32.37 -3.36 3.22
C LYS A 105 -31.26 -3.05 4.22
N GLN A 106 -31.61 -2.35 5.30
CA GLN A 106 -30.65 -2.00 6.36
C GLN A 106 -30.23 -3.22 7.20
N SER A 107 -29.00 -3.19 7.71
CA SER A 107 -28.44 -4.21 8.61
C SER A 107 -28.19 -3.70 10.04
N ILE A 108 -28.49 -2.44 10.35
CA ILE A 108 -28.21 -1.78 11.64
C ILE A 108 -28.71 -2.58 12.86
N ASN A 109 -29.88 -3.21 12.72
CA ASN A 109 -30.53 -3.94 13.81
C ASN A 109 -30.21 -5.45 13.82
N MET A 110 -29.25 -5.93 13.02
CA MET A 110 -28.85 -7.34 13.08
C MET A 110 -28.20 -7.65 14.44
N PRO A 111 -28.50 -8.81 15.06
CA PRO A 111 -28.01 -9.17 16.38
C PRO A 111 -26.55 -9.62 16.30
N ASP A 112 -25.63 -8.66 16.37
CA ASP A 112 -24.20 -8.91 16.42
C ASP A 112 -23.45 -7.67 16.93
N ASP A 113 -22.88 -7.73 18.12
CA ASP A 113 -22.35 -6.53 18.76
C ASP A 113 -20.87 -6.28 18.44
N GLY A 114 -20.13 -7.29 17.98
CA GLY A 114 -18.69 -7.21 17.72
C GLY A 114 -17.88 -6.61 18.89
N LEU A 115 -16.71 -6.06 18.57
CA LEU A 115 -15.91 -5.27 19.49
C LEU A 115 -16.48 -3.85 19.64
N ASP A 116 -16.44 -3.33 20.87
CA ASP A 116 -16.79 -1.94 21.15
C ASP A 116 -15.64 -0.99 20.76
N LEU A 117 -15.76 -0.39 19.58
CA LEU A 117 -14.79 0.58 19.05
C LEU A 117 -14.85 1.97 19.70
N SER A 118 -15.65 2.19 20.74
CA SER A 118 -15.69 3.48 21.46
C SER A 118 -14.39 3.76 22.23
N ASP A 119 -13.67 2.71 22.62
CA ASP A 119 -12.38 2.77 23.32
C ASP A 119 -11.39 1.80 22.67
N VAL A 120 -10.73 2.29 21.60
CA VAL A 120 -9.75 1.51 20.84
C VAL A 120 -8.52 1.18 21.68
N GLU A 121 -8.10 2.07 22.58
CA GLU A 121 -6.94 1.81 23.45
C GLU A 121 -7.17 0.61 24.34
N LYS A 122 -8.36 0.49 24.94
CA LYS A 122 -8.74 -0.68 25.73
C LYS A 122 -8.68 -1.98 24.92
N ILE A 123 -9.11 -1.96 23.66
CA ILE A 123 -9.00 -3.12 22.76
C ILE A 123 -7.53 -3.49 22.55
N LEU A 124 -6.68 -2.50 22.20
CA LEU A 124 -5.26 -2.71 21.93
C LEU A 124 -4.50 -3.19 23.17
N ASN A 125 -4.85 -2.68 24.36
CA ASN A 125 -4.27 -3.12 25.63
C ASN A 125 -4.59 -4.59 25.97
N GLY A 126 -5.64 -5.15 25.37
CA GLY A 126 -5.97 -6.57 25.44
C GLY A 126 -5.26 -7.44 24.38
N MET A 127 -4.29 -6.90 23.65
CA MET A 127 -3.53 -7.60 22.61
C MET A 127 -2.04 -7.66 22.97
N ASN A 128 -1.37 -8.73 22.52
CA ASN A 128 0.08 -8.87 22.62
C ASN A 128 0.73 -8.16 21.43
N LEU A 129 0.96 -6.86 21.56
CA LEU A 129 1.52 -6.00 20.51
C LEU A 129 2.93 -5.54 20.93
N ASP A 130 3.84 -5.41 19.96
CA ASP A 130 5.05 -4.62 20.18
C ASP A 130 4.65 -3.15 20.42
N ARG A 131 5.17 -2.57 21.50
CA ARG A 131 4.91 -1.19 21.93
C ARG A 131 6.16 -0.31 21.80
N SER A 132 7.22 -0.80 21.17
CA SER A 132 8.43 -0.03 20.89
C SER A 132 8.16 1.12 19.91
N VAL A 133 7.15 0.97 19.05
CA VAL A 133 6.70 1.98 18.09
C VAL A 133 5.40 2.63 18.59
N GLU A 134 5.51 3.89 19.00
CA GLU A 134 4.38 4.69 19.47
C GLU A 134 3.49 5.17 18.30
N PRO A 135 2.18 5.36 18.53
CA PRO A 135 1.29 5.88 17.52
C PRO A 135 1.63 7.33 17.17
N LEU A 136 1.72 7.63 15.88
CA LEU A 136 2.03 8.98 15.38
C LEU A 136 0.76 9.83 15.18
N SER A 137 -0.21 9.70 16.08
CA SER A 137 -1.52 10.36 16.01
C SER A 137 -1.44 11.89 15.95
N ASP A 138 -0.36 12.46 16.49
CA ASP A 138 -0.08 13.90 16.45
C ASP A 138 0.37 14.39 15.06
N LEU A 139 0.94 13.50 14.24
CA LEU A 139 1.42 13.81 12.89
C LEU A 139 0.41 13.41 11.82
N PHE A 140 -0.19 12.23 11.96
CA PHE A 140 -1.04 11.65 10.93
C PHE A 140 -2.35 11.15 11.50
N ARG A 141 -3.45 11.59 10.89
CA ARG A 141 -4.79 11.09 11.16
C ARG A 141 -5.23 10.17 10.03
N GLY A 142 -5.73 8.98 10.36
CA GLY A 142 -6.29 8.05 9.37
C GLY A 142 -7.70 8.41 8.90
N GLY A 143 -8.21 7.65 7.93
CA GLY A 143 -9.61 7.70 7.48
C GLY A 143 -9.85 8.50 6.20
N THR A 144 -10.97 8.19 5.54
CA THR A 144 -11.34 8.71 4.22
C THR A 144 -11.49 10.23 4.17
N HIS A 145 -12.09 10.85 5.19
CA HIS A 145 -12.26 12.30 5.23
C HIS A 145 -10.93 13.04 5.26
N GLU A 146 -9.97 12.54 6.05
CA GLU A 146 -8.65 13.13 6.14
C GLU A 146 -7.85 12.93 4.84
N ALA A 147 -7.91 11.72 4.25
CA ALA A 147 -7.31 11.46 2.95
C ALA A 147 -7.79 12.45 1.88
N LYS A 148 -9.10 12.69 1.80
CA LYS A 148 -9.70 13.66 0.87
C LYS A 148 -9.28 15.10 1.18
N ARG A 149 -9.18 15.47 2.47
CA ARG A 149 -8.72 16.81 2.89
C ARG A 149 -7.27 17.07 2.46
N ILE A 150 -6.37 16.12 2.73
CA ILE A 150 -4.95 16.21 2.34
C ILE A 150 -4.80 16.24 0.83
N LEU A 151 -5.55 15.41 0.09
CA LEU A 151 -5.52 15.42 -1.36
C LEU A 151 -5.95 16.77 -1.95
N ARG A 152 -7.06 17.33 -1.46
CA ARG A 152 -7.55 18.64 -1.91
C ARG A 152 -6.52 19.73 -1.65
N ASP A 153 -5.94 19.77 -0.45
CA ASP A 153 -4.90 20.73 -0.10
C ASP A 153 -3.65 20.59 -1.00
N PHE A 154 -3.24 19.36 -1.32
CA PHE A 154 -2.17 19.12 -2.29
C PHE A 154 -2.53 19.66 -3.69
N ILE A 155 -3.73 19.38 -4.18
CA ILE A 155 -4.21 19.84 -5.49
C ILE A 155 -4.26 21.38 -5.55
N GLU A 156 -4.74 22.03 -4.50
CA GLU A 156 -4.91 23.48 -4.43
C GLU A 156 -3.57 24.22 -4.34
N HIS A 157 -2.61 23.70 -3.57
CA HIS A 157 -1.43 24.48 -3.18
C HIS A 157 -0.10 23.98 -3.74
N ARG A 158 0.04 22.69 -4.05
CA ARG A 158 1.36 22.08 -4.34
C ARG A 158 1.43 21.34 -5.68
N PHE A 159 0.29 20.90 -6.21
CA PHE A 159 0.26 20.06 -7.41
C PHE A 159 0.76 20.81 -8.67
N GLY A 160 0.69 22.13 -8.71
CA GLY A 160 1.17 22.96 -9.82
C GLY A 160 2.67 22.82 -10.13
N THR A 161 3.49 22.47 -9.14
CA THR A 161 4.95 22.29 -9.28
C THR A 161 5.37 20.83 -9.11
N TYR A 162 4.43 19.88 -9.13
CA TYR A 162 4.68 18.48 -8.79
C TYR A 162 5.84 17.86 -9.58
N VAL A 163 5.88 18.01 -10.90
CA VAL A 163 6.95 17.44 -11.73
C VAL A 163 8.33 18.01 -11.38
N GLU A 164 8.40 19.30 -11.09
CA GLU A 164 9.65 19.99 -10.76
C GLU A 164 10.17 19.59 -9.37
N HIS A 165 9.26 19.37 -8.41
CA HIS A 165 9.61 19.25 -7.00
C HIS A 165 9.45 17.85 -6.38
N ARG A 166 8.78 16.89 -7.03
CA ARG A 166 8.55 15.52 -6.49
C ARG A 166 9.81 14.74 -6.10
N ASN A 167 10.98 15.17 -6.55
CA ASN A 167 12.28 14.58 -6.23
C ASN A 167 13.13 15.45 -5.29
N GLN A 168 12.58 16.52 -4.75
CA GLN A 168 13.24 17.47 -3.86
C GLN A 168 12.85 17.15 -2.41
N PRO A 169 13.62 16.32 -1.68
CA PRO A 169 13.24 15.89 -0.33
C PRO A 169 13.17 17.03 0.69
N GLN A 170 13.73 18.20 0.37
CA GLN A 170 13.64 19.42 1.18
C GLN A 170 12.30 20.16 1.03
N THR A 171 11.43 19.77 0.09
CA THR A 171 10.09 20.35 -0.07
C THR A 171 9.02 19.35 0.35
N ASP A 172 7.81 19.86 0.59
CA ASP A 172 6.64 19.04 0.93
C ASP A 172 5.68 18.85 -0.26
N ASP A 173 6.21 18.91 -1.48
CA ASP A 173 5.44 18.94 -2.74
C ASP A 173 5.04 17.53 -3.22
N VAL A 174 4.64 16.70 -2.26
CA VAL A 174 4.12 15.35 -2.49
C VAL A 174 2.69 15.23 -1.96
N SER A 175 1.92 14.29 -2.50
CA SER A 175 0.50 14.17 -2.16
C SER A 175 0.23 13.53 -0.81
N HIS A 176 1.23 12.89 -0.19
CA HIS A 176 1.07 12.13 1.05
C HIS A 176 0.03 10.99 0.98
N MET A 177 -0.39 10.59 -0.22
CA MET A 177 -1.47 9.61 -0.41
C MET A 177 -1.07 8.17 -0.12
N SER A 178 0.23 7.84 -0.08
CA SER A 178 0.71 6.45 0.10
C SER A 178 0.15 5.79 1.36
N LYS A 179 0.14 6.49 2.50
CA LYS A 179 -0.42 6.00 3.77
C LYS A 179 -1.94 5.77 3.71
N TYR A 180 -2.68 6.57 2.95
CA TYR A 180 -4.12 6.41 2.81
C TYR A 180 -4.49 5.32 1.80
N LEU A 181 -3.71 5.20 0.72
CA LEU A 181 -3.85 4.13 -0.27
C LEU A 181 -3.48 2.77 0.33
N HIS A 182 -2.46 2.70 1.18
CA HIS A 182 -2.03 1.47 1.83
C HIS A 182 -3.13 0.83 2.70
N TYR A 183 -3.87 1.65 3.45
CA TYR A 183 -4.96 1.18 4.32
C TYR A 183 -6.34 1.20 3.65
N GLY A 184 -6.43 1.44 2.33
CA GLY A 184 -7.71 1.52 1.63
C GLY A 184 -8.61 2.68 2.07
N HIS A 185 -8.07 3.71 2.73
CA HIS A 185 -8.85 4.87 3.18
C HIS A 185 -9.37 5.71 2.00
N VAL A 186 -8.71 5.65 0.85
CA VAL A 186 -9.11 6.34 -0.37
C VAL A 186 -8.84 5.45 -1.59
N SER A 187 -9.75 5.46 -2.56
CA SER A 187 -9.61 4.70 -3.81
C SER A 187 -8.59 5.37 -4.74
N PRO A 188 -7.72 4.60 -5.44
CA PRO A 188 -6.84 5.15 -6.47
C PRO A 188 -7.64 5.77 -7.63
N VAL A 189 -8.83 5.24 -7.96
CA VAL A 189 -9.75 5.81 -8.96
C VAL A 189 -10.17 7.21 -8.54
N TYR A 190 -10.60 7.38 -7.28
CA TYR A 190 -10.98 8.70 -6.73
C TYR A 190 -9.81 9.69 -6.81
N VAL A 191 -8.62 9.29 -6.37
CA VAL A 191 -7.43 10.16 -6.41
C VAL A 191 -7.11 10.60 -7.84
N ALA A 192 -7.11 9.67 -8.80
CA ALA A 192 -6.83 9.94 -10.20
C ALA A 192 -7.86 10.87 -10.84
N LEU A 193 -9.15 10.72 -10.52
CA LEU A 193 -10.21 11.61 -11.01
C LEU A 193 -10.08 13.03 -10.45
N GLU A 194 -9.82 13.18 -9.15
CA GLU A 194 -9.62 14.50 -8.54
C GLU A 194 -8.40 15.23 -9.11
N ILE A 195 -7.30 14.50 -9.34
CA ILE A 195 -6.10 15.04 -9.98
C ILE A 195 -6.39 15.54 -11.39
N ARG A 196 -7.18 14.79 -12.18
CA ARG A 196 -7.61 15.23 -13.52
C ARG A 196 -8.49 16.49 -13.46
N ARG A 197 -9.35 16.61 -12.45
CA ARG A 197 -10.23 17.76 -12.24
C ARG A 197 -9.48 19.01 -11.77
N GLY A 198 -8.40 18.84 -11.02
CA GLY A 198 -7.61 19.94 -10.46
C GLY A 198 -6.97 20.87 -11.50
N GLY A 199 -6.76 20.41 -12.75
CA GLY A 199 -6.47 21.28 -13.88
C GLY A 199 -5.06 21.91 -13.95
N ASN A 200 -4.11 21.51 -13.11
CA ASN A 200 -2.78 22.13 -12.98
C ASN A 200 -1.73 21.69 -14.02
N GLY A 201 -2.14 21.57 -15.28
CA GLY A 201 -1.26 21.25 -16.40
C GLY A 201 -1.15 19.76 -16.71
N ARG A 202 -1.14 19.44 -18.02
CA ARG A 202 -1.17 18.06 -18.52
C ARG A 202 0.04 17.23 -18.06
N GLU A 203 1.22 17.83 -17.98
CA GLU A 203 2.44 17.14 -17.57
C GLU A 203 2.39 16.67 -16.12
N ASN A 204 1.93 17.53 -15.20
CA ASN A 204 1.74 17.16 -13.79
C ASN A 204 0.71 16.02 -13.65
N ILE A 205 -0.41 16.10 -14.38
CA ILE A 205 -1.44 15.06 -14.40
C ILE A 205 -0.86 13.75 -14.93
N ASP A 206 -0.23 13.75 -16.11
CA ASP A 206 0.30 12.53 -16.73
C ASP A 206 1.39 11.88 -15.86
N SER A 207 2.26 12.69 -15.24
CA SER A 207 3.30 12.24 -14.30
C SER A 207 2.71 11.62 -13.05
N TYR A 208 1.74 12.29 -12.42
CA TYR A 208 1.10 11.78 -11.20
C TYR A 208 0.31 10.50 -11.46
N ILE A 209 -0.40 10.41 -12.60
CA ILE A 209 -1.14 9.21 -12.99
C ILE A 209 -0.17 8.05 -13.32
N ASP A 210 1.00 8.29 -13.91
CA ASP A 210 2.01 7.24 -14.11
C ASP A 210 2.50 6.68 -12.77
N GLU A 211 2.75 7.53 -11.76
CA GLU A 211 3.16 7.07 -10.43
C GLU A 211 2.02 6.35 -9.69
N LEU A 212 0.81 6.92 -9.68
CA LEU A 212 -0.35 6.38 -8.97
C LEU A 212 -0.87 5.07 -9.57
N VAL A 213 -0.88 4.95 -10.89
CA VAL A 213 -1.48 3.81 -11.60
C VAL A 213 -0.38 2.88 -12.09
N VAL A 214 0.50 3.33 -12.99
CA VAL A 214 1.46 2.43 -13.63
C VAL A 214 2.51 1.90 -12.66
N ARG A 215 3.16 2.77 -11.87
CA ARG A 215 4.24 2.37 -10.95
C ARG A 215 3.70 1.58 -9.76
N ARG A 216 2.60 2.05 -9.17
CA ARG A 216 1.93 1.35 -8.08
C ARG A 216 1.46 -0.02 -8.54
N GLU A 217 0.66 -0.11 -9.61
CA GLU A 217 0.07 -1.38 -10.07
C GLU A 217 1.10 -2.34 -10.67
N LEU A 218 2.27 -1.87 -11.08
CA LEU A 218 3.41 -2.75 -11.38
C LEU A 218 3.85 -3.55 -10.15
N SER A 219 3.74 -2.97 -8.95
CA SER A 219 4.06 -3.68 -7.70
C SER A 219 3.01 -4.75 -7.39
N MET A 220 1.72 -4.48 -7.66
CA MET A 220 0.65 -5.47 -7.57
C MET A 220 0.83 -6.59 -8.61
N ASN A 221 1.17 -6.26 -9.85
CA ASN A 221 1.53 -7.24 -10.89
C ASN A 221 2.71 -8.11 -10.45
N PHE A 222 3.74 -7.51 -9.86
CA PHE A 222 4.89 -8.23 -9.35
C PHE A 222 4.50 -9.22 -8.24
N CYS A 223 3.82 -8.77 -7.18
CA CYS A 223 3.36 -9.65 -6.11
C CYS A 223 2.32 -10.68 -6.56
N HIS A 224 1.56 -10.39 -7.63
CA HIS A 224 0.62 -11.35 -8.20
C HIS A 224 1.31 -12.53 -8.86
N TYR A 225 2.33 -12.24 -9.70
CA TYR A 225 2.96 -13.23 -10.57
C TYR A 225 4.28 -13.80 -10.03
N ALA A 226 4.90 -13.19 -9.02
CA ALA A 226 6.10 -13.68 -8.36
C ALA A 226 5.74 -14.21 -6.95
N PRO A 227 5.56 -15.53 -6.75
CA PRO A 227 5.17 -16.07 -5.44
C PRO A 227 6.22 -15.86 -4.35
N ASP A 228 7.46 -15.61 -4.74
CA ASP A 228 8.63 -15.39 -3.89
C ASP A 228 9.06 -13.90 -3.86
N TYR A 229 8.13 -12.97 -4.10
CA TYR A 229 8.35 -11.51 -4.27
C TYR A 229 9.15 -10.83 -3.15
N ASP A 230 9.22 -11.44 -1.98
CA ASP A 230 9.89 -11.00 -0.75
C ASP A 230 11.20 -11.76 -0.47
N SER A 231 11.80 -12.36 -1.49
CA SER A 231 13.02 -13.14 -1.35
C SER A 231 14.03 -12.82 -2.45
N PHE A 232 15.32 -12.98 -2.16
CA PHE A 232 16.39 -12.70 -3.13
C PHE A 232 16.24 -13.45 -4.46
N SER A 233 15.56 -14.61 -4.48
CA SER A 233 15.32 -15.38 -5.70
C SER A 233 14.43 -14.66 -6.72
N CYS A 234 13.60 -13.72 -6.28
CA CYS A 234 12.69 -12.95 -7.13
C CYS A 234 13.42 -11.99 -8.08
N LEU A 235 14.70 -11.70 -7.80
CA LEU A 235 15.48 -10.77 -8.61
C LEU A 235 15.68 -11.31 -10.04
N PRO A 236 15.68 -10.43 -11.06
CA PRO A 236 15.97 -10.82 -12.43
C PRO A 236 17.32 -11.56 -12.54
N GLY A 237 17.42 -12.51 -13.48
CA GLY A 237 18.63 -13.32 -13.66
C GLY A 237 19.91 -12.48 -13.83
N TRP A 238 19.85 -11.45 -14.68
CA TRP A 238 20.98 -10.54 -14.91
C TRP A 238 21.41 -9.79 -13.65
N ALA A 239 20.46 -9.46 -12.76
CA ALA A 239 20.75 -8.75 -11.51
C ALA A 239 21.45 -9.70 -10.53
N LYS A 240 20.99 -10.95 -10.42
CA LYS A 240 21.64 -11.96 -9.59
C LYS A 240 23.06 -12.28 -10.09
N GLU A 241 23.24 -12.38 -11.40
CA GLU A 241 24.54 -12.62 -12.03
C GLU A 241 25.55 -11.54 -11.64
N THR A 242 25.24 -10.26 -11.91
CA THR A 242 26.15 -9.16 -11.58
C THR A 242 26.39 -9.02 -10.06
N LEU A 243 25.36 -9.22 -9.23
CA LEU A 243 25.51 -9.18 -7.77
C LEU A 243 26.43 -10.30 -7.26
N ASN A 244 26.38 -11.49 -7.86
CA ASN A 244 27.24 -12.60 -7.50
C ASN A 244 28.68 -12.41 -8.00
N GLU A 245 28.87 -11.85 -9.19
CA GLU A 245 30.20 -11.50 -9.73
C GLU A 245 30.93 -10.54 -8.79
N HIS A 246 30.22 -9.56 -8.24
CA HIS A 246 30.76 -8.55 -7.33
C HIS A 246 30.66 -8.93 -5.83
N ALA A 247 30.25 -10.15 -5.50
CA ALA A 247 30.10 -10.58 -4.10
C ALA A 247 31.43 -10.63 -3.33
N GLY A 248 32.56 -10.71 -4.03
CA GLY A 248 33.90 -10.73 -3.44
C GLY A 248 34.56 -9.36 -3.27
N ASP A 249 33.96 -8.29 -3.78
CA ASP A 249 34.57 -6.96 -3.79
C ASP A 249 34.78 -6.43 -2.35
N GLU A 250 35.83 -5.65 -2.09
CA GLU A 250 36.00 -5.04 -0.77
C GLU A 250 34.97 -3.92 -0.56
N ARG A 251 34.35 -3.88 0.63
CA ARG A 251 33.35 -2.86 1.00
C ARG A 251 34.06 -1.81 1.83
N GLU A 252 33.94 -0.54 1.45
CA GLU A 252 34.53 0.57 2.20
C GLU A 252 33.94 0.67 3.62
N TYR A 253 32.62 0.42 3.74
CA TYR A 253 31.90 0.36 5.01
C TYR A 253 31.05 -0.90 5.06
N VAL A 254 30.95 -1.49 6.24
CA VAL A 254 30.01 -2.58 6.53
C VAL A 254 29.30 -2.25 7.83
N TYR A 255 27.97 -2.13 7.79
CA TYR A 255 27.14 -1.85 8.95
C TYR A 255 26.30 -3.06 9.32
N THR A 256 26.13 -3.26 10.63
CA THR A 256 25.13 -4.21 11.14
C THR A 256 23.72 -3.67 10.92
N ARG A 257 22.73 -4.57 10.95
CA ARG A 257 21.30 -4.19 10.93
C ARG A 257 20.96 -3.17 12.01
N ASP A 258 21.44 -3.37 13.24
CA ASP A 258 21.20 -2.46 14.36
C ASP A 258 21.77 -1.05 14.10
N GLN A 259 22.96 -0.95 13.51
CA GLN A 259 23.55 0.36 13.14
C GLN A 259 22.76 1.05 12.02
N LEU A 260 22.28 0.29 11.04
CA LEU A 260 21.43 0.83 9.97
C LEU A 260 20.08 1.30 10.55
N GLU A 261 19.42 0.46 11.35
CA GLU A 261 18.15 0.80 12.01
C GLU A 261 18.30 1.99 12.97
N GLY A 262 19.45 2.13 13.64
CA GLY A 262 19.77 3.25 14.53
C GLY A 262 20.21 4.53 13.82
N ALA A 263 20.28 4.56 12.48
CA ALA A 263 20.80 5.69 11.71
C ALA A 263 22.25 6.08 12.11
N GLU A 264 23.11 5.08 12.30
CA GLU A 264 24.49 5.19 12.79
C GLU A 264 25.53 4.94 11.69
N THR A 265 25.32 5.52 10.52
CA THR A 265 26.29 5.45 9.41
C THR A 265 27.20 6.68 9.36
N HIS A 266 28.23 6.64 8.52
CA HIS A 266 29.07 7.81 8.23
C HIS A 266 28.34 8.87 7.38
N ASP A 267 27.27 8.49 6.67
CA ASP A 267 26.57 9.35 5.73
C ASP A 267 25.40 10.09 6.42
N GLU A 268 25.56 11.40 6.58
CA GLU A 268 24.56 12.24 7.24
C GLU A 268 23.22 12.30 6.49
N TYR A 269 23.20 12.13 5.16
CA TYR A 269 21.98 12.15 4.37
C TYR A 269 21.20 10.84 4.51
N TRP A 270 21.91 9.71 4.52
CA TRP A 270 21.29 8.41 4.79
C TRP A 270 20.71 8.36 6.21
N ASN A 271 21.47 8.83 7.19
CA ASN A 271 21.01 8.91 8.57
C ASN A 271 19.79 9.83 8.72
N SER A 272 19.74 10.95 7.98
CA SER A 272 18.59 11.86 7.99
C SER A 272 17.34 11.22 7.39
N ALA A 273 17.47 10.48 6.29
CA ALA A 273 16.35 9.73 5.70
C ALA A 273 15.84 8.63 6.65
N MET A 274 16.75 7.89 7.29
CA MET A 274 16.37 6.86 8.26
C MET A 274 15.68 7.46 9.48
N LYS A 275 16.17 8.60 10.00
CA LYS A 275 15.50 9.34 11.08
C LYS A 275 14.12 9.86 10.71
N GLU A 276 13.90 10.28 9.46
CA GLU A 276 12.56 10.62 8.96
C GLU A 276 11.61 9.43 9.13
N MET A 277 12.04 8.23 8.71
CA MET A 277 11.26 7.00 8.88
C MET A 277 11.00 6.67 10.34
N LEU A 278 12.02 6.73 11.20
CA LEU A 278 11.90 6.40 12.62
C LEU A 278 10.93 7.34 13.36
N HIS A 279 10.97 8.64 13.05
CA HIS A 279 10.17 9.63 13.77
C HIS A 279 8.78 9.86 13.17
N THR A 280 8.58 9.54 11.88
CA THR A 280 7.34 9.85 11.17
C THR A 280 6.66 8.63 10.54
N GLY A 281 7.30 7.45 10.54
CA GLY A 281 6.78 6.29 9.81
C GLY A 281 6.71 6.53 8.29
N TYR A 282 7.36 7.58 7.80
CA TYR A 282 7.39 8.00 6.42
C TYR A 282 8.83 8.38 6.05
N MET A 283 9.23 8.01 4.84
CA MET A 283 10.45 8.49 4.21
C MET A 283 10.10 9.04 2.83
N HIS A 284 10.67 10.19 2.48
CA HIS A 284 10.45 10.79 1.16
C HIS A 284 10.83 9.81 0.04
N ASN A 285 9.98 9.68 -1.00
CA ASN A 285 10.12 8.63 -2.02
C ASN A 285 11.49 8.63 -2.73
N TYR A 286 12.04 9.83 -3.00
CA TYR A 286 13.37 9.94 -3.58
C TYR A 286 14.45 9.37 -2.66
N MET A 287 14.33 9.62 -1.35
CA MET A 287 15.27 9.11 -0.36
C MET A 287 15.14 7.60 -0.15
N ARG A 288 13.96 6.99 -0.35
CA ARG A 288 13.81 5.51 -0.30
C ARG A 288 14.69 4.79 -1.30
N MET A 289 14.80 5.31 -2.52
CA MET A 289 15.67 4.71 -3.56
C MET A 289 17.15 4.80 -3.18
N TYR A 290 17.57 5.97 -2.67
CA TYR A 290 18.93 6.18 -2.19
C TYR A 290 19.24 5.31 -0.97
N TRP A 291 18.31 5.28 0.01
CA TRP A 291 18.39 4.49 1.23
C TRP A 291 18.60 3.01 0.94
N GLY A 292 17.76 2.39 0.10
CA GLY A 292 17.86 0.97 -0.23
C GLY A 292 19.12 0.62 -1.03
N LYS A 293 19.60 1.53 -1.89
CA LYS A 293 20.88 1.32 -2.61
C LYS A 293 22.07 1.32 -1.67
N LYS A 294 22.07 2.19 -0.66
CA LYS A 294 23.15 2.26 0.32
C LYS A 294 23.19 1.07 1.27
N ILE A 295 22.05 0.46 1.60
CA ILE A 295 22.03 -0.82 2.32
C ILE A 295 22.79 -1.89 1.53
N LEU A 296 22.59 -1.98 0.21
CA LEU A 296 23.36 -2.89 -0.65
C LEU A 296 24.85 -2.60 -0.64
N GLU A 297 25.23 -1.33 -0.73
CA GLU A 297 26.63 -0.90 -0.74
C GLU A 297 27.35 -1.17 0.59
N TRP A 298 26.63 -1.13 1.71
CA TRP A 298 27.20 -1.24 3.07
C TRP A 298 26.86 -2.54 3.80
N SER A 299 26.39 -3.56 3.08
CA SER A 299 26.20 -4.90 3.62
C SER A 299 27.31 -5.84 3.16
N LEU A 300 27.60 -6.86 3.97
CA LEU A 300 28.65 -7.82 3.64
C LEU A 300 28.31 -8.62 2.37
N THR A 301 27.02 -8.90 2.11
CA THR A 301 26.59 -9.59 0.90
C THR A 301 25.31 -8.99 0.31
N PRO A 302 25.07 -9.13 -1.01
CA PRO A 302 23.80 -8.71 -1.62
C PRO A 302 22.57 -9.39 -1.02
N LYS A 303 22.72 -10.63 -0.54
CA LYS A 303 21.63 -11.37 0.09
C LYS A 303 21.27 -10.77 1.45
N GLU A 304 22.28 -10.49 2.28
CA GLU A 304 22.09 -9.83 3.58
C GLU A 304 21.51 -8.42 3.41
N ALA A 305 21.96 -7.67 2.41
CA ALA A 305 21.38 -6.36 2.09
C ALA A 305 19.89 -6.47 1.78
N TYR A 306 19.51 -7.46 0.96
CA TYR A 306 18.12 -7.69 0.58
C TYR A 306 17.28 -8.07 1.81
N GLU A 307 17.77 -8.97 2.66
CA GLU A 307 17.13 -9.39 3.91
C GLU A 307 17.02 -8.25 4.94
N THR A 308 17.96 -7.30 4.93
CA THR A 308 17.93 -6.11 5.80
C THR A 308 16.95 -5.04 5.31
N THR A 309 16.69 -5.01 4.00
CA THR A 309 15.79 -4.02 3.38
C THR A 309 14.30 -4.37 3.57
N LEU A 310 13.99 -5.65 3.81
CA LEU A 310 12.63 -6.17 4.02
C LEU A 310 12.27 -6.25 5.50
#